data_AF-A0A183FB54-F1
#
_entry.id   AF-A0A183FB54-F1
#
_cell.length_a   1.000
_cell.length_b   1.000
_cell.length_c   1.000
_cell.angle_alpha   90.00
_cell.angle_beta   90.00
_cell.angle_gamma   90.00
#
_symmetry.space_group_name_H-M   'P 1'
#
loop_
_entity.id
_entity.type
_entity.pdbx_description
1 polymer ?
#
loop_
_entity_poly.entity_id
_entity_poly.type
_entity_poly.pdbx_seq_one_letter_code
_entity_poly.pdbx_strand_id
1 'polypeptide(L)'
;LLGSDFIRQLNRSGLPLSLDLHNHVIAIGEEHHNLVQVHNITVQTETPLHVLIDGDTVLPRRTTAVIRTKIRGLPPHAAMYVLIEDNQRVTDDLYVVGRALVSPSTDGTCYINIMNPSNTNIYIKDKTKIAKATPVAYPEIQVLPVHQQPPDHIVYNPANAVPPEADWEARLPHFPVYPPPKNFDIAAEIDLSASALNEEQKQQLRIILRYHTDAFVGPDGHLGHYKGDIRHRIDLIDNAPDIRYIAYPWKNAKKSRNR
;
A
#
# COMPACT_ATOMS: atom_id res chain seq x y z
N LEU A 1 -18.55 -3.06 -9.60
CA LEU A 1 -18.74 -3.51 -10.99
C LEU A 1 -20.19 -3.25 -11.37
N LEU A 2 -20.46 -2.37 -12.32
CA LEU A 2 -21.81 -2.18 -12.87
C LEU A 2 -22.13 -3.38 -13.76
N GLY A 3 -23.17 -4.13 -13.41
CA GLY A 3 -23.57 -5.34 -14.12
C GLY A 3 -24.25 -5.05 -15.46
N SER A 4 -24.28 -6.07 -16.35
CA SER A 4 -24.92 -5.99 -17.66
C SER A 4 -26.44 -5.77 -17.59
N ASP A 5 -27.06 -6.15 -16.48
CA ASP A 5 -28.47 -5.92 -16.14
C ASP A 5 -28.78 -4.43 -15.96
N PHE A 6 -27.94 -3.70 -15.24
CA PHE A 6 -28.04 -2.26 -15.08
C PHE A 6 -27.94 -1.52 -16.41
N ILE A 7 -26.94 -1.88 -17.24
CA ILE A 7 -26.74 -1.30 -18.57
C ILE A 7 -27.96 -1.57 -19.47
N ARG A 8 -28.51 -2.78 -19.40
CA ARG A 8 -29.70 -3.15 -20.18
C ARG A 8 -30.94 -2.36 -19.77
N GLN A 9 -31.08 -2.06 -18.49
CA GLN A 9 -32.21 -1.28 -17.97
C GLN A 9 -32.10 0.19 -18.37
N LEU A 10 -30.91 0.78 -18.31
CA LEU A 10 -30.64 2.14 -18.81
C LEU A 10 -30.97 2.27 -20.30
N ASN A 11 -30.48 1.34 -21.11
CA ASN A 11 -30.77 1.33 -22.55
C ASN A 11 -32.28 1.22 -22.84
N ARG A 12 -33.01 0.39 -22.05
CA ARG A 12 -34.47 0.28 -22.16
C ARG A 12 -35.22 1.54 -21.75
N SER A 13 -34.66 2.34 -20.85
CA SER A 13 -35.21 3.63 -20.44
C SER A 13 -34.94 4.78 -21.42
N GLY A 14 -34.32 4.50 -22.57
CA GLY A 14 -34.00 5.50 -23.60
C GLY A 14 -32.71 6.27 -23.33
N LEU A 15 -31.90 5.83 -22.35
CA LEU A 15 -30.59 6.40 -22.04
C LEU A 15 -29.50 5.43 -22.51
N PRO A 16 -29.13 5.44 -23.81
CA PRO A 16 -28.05 4.61 -24.31
C PRO A 16 -26.74 4.92 -23.56
N LEU A 17 -26.11 3.89 -23.00
CA LEU A 17 -24.78 3.98 -22.42
C LEU A 17 -23.72 3.66 -23.50
N SER A 18 -22.81 4.59 -23.77
CA SER A 18 -21.64 4.37 -24.61
C SER A 18 -20.36 4.70 -23.86
N LEU A 19 -19.31 3.93 -24.10
CA LEU A 19 -18.01 4.10 -23.47
C LEU A 19 -16.95 4.27 -24.56
N ASP A 20 -16.42 5.47 -24.70
CA ASP A 20 -15.27 5.77 -25.54
C ASP A 20 -14.01 5.78 -24.69
N LEU A 21 -13.33 4.64 -24.65
CA LEU A 21 -12.08 4.48 -23.90
C LEU A 21 -10.92 5.26 -24.51
N HIS A 22 -10.97 5.58 -25.81
CA HIS A 22 -9.90 6.29 -26.50
C HIS A 22 -9.95 7.79 -26.18
N ASN A 23 -11.14 8.38 -26.24
CA ASN A 23 -11.37 9.78 -25.89
C ASN A 23 -11.68 9.99 -24.41
N HIS A 24 -11.74 8.90 -23.63
CA HIS A 24 -12.03 8.90 -22.20
C HIS A 24 -13.38 9.52 -21.83
N VAL A 25 -14.41 9.24 -22.63
CA VAL A 25 -15.77 9.76 -22.45
C VAL A 25 -16.74 8.63 -22.20
N ILE A 26 -17.64 8.80 -21.23
CA ILE A 26 -18.85 8.01 -21.07
C ILE A 26 -20.05 8.84 -21.50
N ALA A 27 -20.83 8.34 -22.43
CA ALA A 27 -22.08 8.96 -22.85
C ALA A 27 -23.25 8.23 -22.20
N ILE A 28 -24.18 8.99 -21.60
CA ILE A 28 -25.44 8.48 -21.05
C ILE A 28 -26.56 9.28 -21.71
N GLY A 29 -27.23 8.66 -22.70
CA GLY A 29 -28.16 9.40 -23.55
C GLY A 29 -27.44 10.41 -24.42
N GLU A 30 -27.83 11.68 -24.32
CA GLU A 30 -27.22 12.81 -25.02
C GLU A 30 -26.12 13.49 -24.19
N GLU A 31 -25.97 13.14 -22.92
CA GLU A 31 -24.96 13.74 -22.05
C GLU A 31 -23.62 13.01 -22.16
N HIS A 32 -22.55 13.80 -22.24
CA HIS A 32 -21.18 13.31 -22.29
C HIS A 32 -20.44 13.68 -21.01
N HIS A 33 -19.91 12.67 -20.34
CA HIS A 33 -19.16 12.81 -19.09
C HIS A 33 -17.75 12.28 -19.29
N ASN A 34 -16.76 12.95 -18.69
CA ASN A 34 -15.39 12.44 -18.73
C ASN A 34 -15.25 11.25 -17.77
N LEU A 35 -14.59 10.19 -18.22
CA LEU A 35 -14.26 9.06 -17.36
C LEU A 35 -13.29 9.50 -16.27
N VAL A 36 -13.57 9.09 -15.03
CA VAL A 36 -12.65 9.30 -13.91
C VAL A 36 -11.36 8.53 -14.21
N GLN A 37 -10.29 9.29 -14.48
CA GLN A 37 -8.99 8.71 -14.74
C GLN A 37 -8.25 8.50 -13.42
N VAL A 38 -8.25 7.25 -12.96
CA VAL A 38 -7.64 6.82 -11.67
C VAL A 38 -6.15 7.18 -11.54
N HIS A 39 -5.47 7.54 -12.64
CA HIS A 39 -4.04 7.89 -12.65
C HIS A 39 -3.71 9.21 -13.37
N ASN A 40 -4.71 10.05 -13.63
CA ASN A 40 -4.48 11.31 -14.32
C ASN A 40 -4.46 12.48 -13.35
N ILE A 41 -3.41 13.27 -13.47
CA ILE A 41 -3.27 14.54 -12.78
C ILE A 41 -3.70 15.57 -13.80
N THR A 42 -4.78 16.30 -13.52
CA THR A 42 -5.24 17.40 -14.36
C THR A 42 -4.22 18.52 -14.26
N VAL A 43 -3.48 18.66 -15.34
CA VAL A 43 -2.45 19.66 -15.48
C VAL A 43 -3.10 20.98 -15.96
N GLN A 44 -2.66 22.11 -15.42
CA GLN A 44 -3.08 23.41 -15.97
C GLN A 44 -2.51 23.55 -17.38
N THR A 45 -3.30 24.13 -18.29
CA THR A 45 -2.93 24.37 -19.69
C THR A 45 -1.91 25.50 -19.85
N GLU A 46 -0.98 25.62 -18.91
CA GLU A 46 0.13 26.56 -18.94
C GLU A 46 1.35 25.94 -19.62
N THR A 47 2.23 26.79 -20.16
CA THR A 47 3.49 26.34 -20.73
C THR A 47 4.32 25.64 -19.65
N PRO A 48 4.79 24.39 -19.88
CA PRO A 48 5.60 23.68 -18.89
C PRO A 48 6.87 24.45 -18.54
N LEU A 49 7.15 24.54 -17.24
CA LEU A 49 8.38 25.09 -16.71
C LEU A 49 9.53 24.10 -16.88
N HIS A 50 10.76 24.60 -16.76
CA HIS A 50 11.95 23.76 -16.85
C HIS A 50 12.50 23.41 -15.47
N VAL A 51 12.78 22.12 -15.28
CA VAL A 51 13.52 21.61 -14.14
C VAL A 51 15.00 21.56 -14.51
N LEU A 52 15.82 22.23 -13.71
CA LEU A 52 17.25 22.34 -13.90
C LEU A 52 17.99 21.56 -12.83
N ILE A 53 19.09 20.93 -13.20
CA ILE A 53 20.07 20.43 -12.23
C ILE A 53 20.64 21.58 -11.41
N ASP A 54 20.79 21.36 -10.10
CA ASP A 54 21.41 22.30 -9.16
C ASP A 54 22.79 21.79 -8.73
N GLY A 55 23.82 22.14 -9.51
CA GLY A 55 25.21 21.69 -9.34
C GLY A 55 25.60 20.48 -10.20
N ASP A 56 26.90 20.33 -10.49
CA ASP A 56 27.39 19.21 -11.29
C ASP A 56 27.07 17.86 -10.62
N THR A 57 26.44 16.97 -11.38
CA THR A 57 25.91 15.71 -10.88
C THR A 57 26.44 14.54 -11.70
N VAL A 58 26.86 13.47 -11.02
CA VAL A 58 27.22 12.20 -11.65
C VAL A 58 26.15 11.19 -11.33
N LEU A 59 25.56 10.59 -12.37
CA LEU A 59 24.65 9.46 -12.23
C LEU A 59 25.43 8.16 -12.49
N PRO A 60 25.73 7.35 -11.46
CA PRO A 60 26.44 6.11 -11.66
C PRO A 60 25.66 5.15 -12.56
N ARG A 61 26.37 4.31 -13.32
CA ARG A 61 25.74 3.28 -14.16
C ARG A 61 24.79 2.38 -13.36
N ARG A 62 23.67 2.00 -13.96
CA ARG A 62 22.67 1.08 -13.38
C ARG A 62 22.18 1.51 -11.99
N THR A 63 21.91 2.79 -11.80
CA THR A 63 21.40 3.30 -10.52
C THR A 63 20.15 4.15 -10.68
N THR A 64 19.41 4.23 -9.59
CA THR A 64 18.30 5.16 -9.39
C THR A 64 18.72 6.10 -8.28
N ALA A 65 18.73 7.40 -8.55
CA ALA A 65 19.25 8.42 -7.64
C ALA A 65 18.22 9.54 -7.47
N VAL A 66 18.08 10.00 -6.22
CA VAL A 66 17.34 11.22 -5.92
C VAL A 66 18.31 12.39 -5.98
N ILE A 67 18.05 13.34 -6.86
CA ILE A 67 18.93 14.47 -7.11
C ILE A 67 18.22 15.79 -6.83
N ARG A 68 18.99 16.77 -6.34
CA ARG A 68 18.51 18.12 -6.09
C ARG A 68 18.37 18.87 -7.41
N THR A 69 17.25 19.56 -7.58
CA THR A 69 16.94 20.35 -8.76
C THR A 69 16.29 21.67 -8.40
N LYS A 70 16.20 22.55 -9.39
CA LYS A 70 15.60 23.87 -9.26
C LYS A 70 14.68 24.17 -10.43
N ILE A 71 13.45 24.55 -10.12
CA ILE A 71 12.44 24.97 -11.10
C ILE A 71 12.51 26.49 -11.22
N ARG A 72 12.73 27.00 -12.43
CA ARG A 72 12.73 28.44 -12.70
C ARG A 72 11.37 28.92 -13.19
N GLY A 73 11.01 30.14 -12.80
CA GLY A 73 9.76 30.77 -13.23
C GLY A 73 8.54 30.43 -12.37
N LEU A 74 8.74 29.80 -11.21
CA LEU A 74 7.67 29.62 -10.23
C LEU A 74 7.28 30.98 -9.63
N PRO A 75 5.99 31.33 -9.61
CA PRO A 75 5.54 32.55 -8.96
C PRO A 75 5.79 32.45 -7.45
N PRO A 76 6.39 33.48 -6.84
CA PRO A 76 6.59 33.48 -5.39
C PRO A 76 5.21 33.55 -4.71
N HIS A 77 5.00 32.73 -3.68
CA HIS A 77 3.82 32.70 -2.78
C HIS A 77 2.63 31.80 -3.16
N ALA A 78 2.68 31.04 -4.25
CA ALA A 78 1.69 29.98 -4.47
C ALA A 78 2.18 28.65 -3.87
N ALA A 79 1.42 28.05 -2.97
CA ALA A 79 1.57 26.64 -2.64
C ALA A 79 1.18 25.84 -3.89
N MET A 80 2.17 25.55 -4.71
CA MET A 80 1.97 25.08 -6.07
C MET A 80 2.52 23.67 -6.19
N TYR A 81 1.64 22.72 -6.42
CA TYR A 81 2.05 21.38 -6.80
C TYR A 81 2.35 21.38 -8.30
N VAL A 82 3.47 20.75 -8.64
CA VAL A 82 3.90 20.60 -10.03
C VAL A 82 4.12 19.14 -10.35
N LEU A 83 3.63 18.74 -11.52
CA LEU A 83 3.89 17.44 -12.09
C LEU A 83 5.21 17.51 -12.85
N ILE A 84 6.20 16.77 -12.37
CA ILE A 84 7.48 16.61 -13.03
C ILE A 84 7.43 15.38 -13.92
N GLU A 85 7.89 15.56 -15.16
CA GLU A 85 7.97 14.51 -16.17
C GLU A 85 9.26 14.63 -16.97
N ASP A 86 9.69 13.50 -17.52
CA ASP A 86 10.80 13.46 -18.46
C ASP A 86 10.55 14.41 -19.65
N ASN A 87 11.59 15.14 -20.06
CA ASN A 87 11.51 16.09 -21.16
C ASN A 87 11.75 15.46 -22.53
N GLN A 88 12.03 14.14 -22.57
CA GLN A 88 12.33 13.35 -23.76
C GLN A 88 13.41 13.99 -24.63
N ARG A 89 14.37 14.64 -23.98
CA ARG A 89 15.44 15.33 -24.69
C ARG A 89 16.24 14.30 -25.50
N VAL A 90 16.53 14.65 -26.75
CA VAL A 90 17.44 13.87 -27.58
C VAL A 90 18.87 14.08 -27.06
N THR A 91 19.42 13.07 -26.39
CA THR A 91 20.81 13.00 -25.92
C THR A 91 21.38 11.60 -26.15
N ASP A 92 22.71 11.51 -26.29
CA ASP A 92 23.40 10.22 -26.37
C ASP A 92 23.36 9.47 -25.04
N ASP A 93 23.25 10.21 -23.93
CA ASP A 93 23.08 9.65 -22.59
C ASP A 93 21.63 9.24 -22.36
N LEU A 94 21.41 7.96 -22.06
CA LEU A 94 20.09 7.42 -21.71
C LEU A 94 19.87 7.51 -20.20
N TYR A 95 19.05 8.46 -19.77
CA TYR A 95 18.48 8.52 -18.42
C TYR A 95 16.96 8.67 -18.50
N VAL A 96 16.27 8.33 -17.40
CA VAL A 96 14.82 8.47 -17.27
C VAL A 96 14.49 9.21 -16.01
N VAL A 97 13.72 10.30 -16.12
CA VAL A 97 13.17 11.01 -14.97
C VAL A 97 11.85 10.35 -14.54
N GLY A 98 11.77 9.94 -13.28
CA GLY A 98 10.54 9.42 -12.70
C GLY A 98 9.46 10.49 -12.64
N ARG A 99 8.25 10.16 -13.11
CA ARG A 99 7.08 11.03 -12.99
C ARG A 99 6.75 11.23 -11.51
N ALA A 100 6.65 12.49 -11.08
CA ALA A 100 6.43 12.82 -9.67
C ALA A 100 5.57 14.07 -9.51
N LEU A 101 4.64 14.04 -8.55
CA LEU A 101 3.98 15.25 -8.05
C LEU A 101 4.81 15.79 -6.89
N VAL A 102 5.28 17.04 -6.99
CA VAL A 102 6.11 17.66 -5.95
C VAL A 102 5.55 19.01 -5.53
N SER A 103 5.78 19.37 -4.26
CA SER A 103 5.60 20.72 -3.73
C SER A 103 6.99 21.37 -3.59
N PRO A 104 7.43 22.21 -4.54
CA PRO A 104 8.74 22.84 -4.48
C PRO A 104 8.85 23.80 -3.29
N SER A 105 10.08 24.02 -2.83
CA SER A 105 10.39 25.07 -1.86
C SER A 105 10.11 26.46 -2.44
N THR A 106 10.03 27.48 -1.58
CA THR A 106 9.76 28.87 -1.99
C THR A 106 10.77 29.43 -3.00
N ASP A 107 11.99 28.89 -3.03
CA ASP A 107 13.06 29.26 -3.97
C ASP A 107 13.06 28.40 -5.25
N GLY A 108 12.06 27.53 -5.41
CA GLY A 108 11.92 26.58 -6.51
C GLY A 108 12.75 25.30 -6.38
N THR A 109 13.45 25.08 -5.26
CA THR A 109 14.20 23.84 -5.03
C THR A 109 13.26 22.65 -4.86
N CYS A 110 13.55 21.53 -5.51
CA CYS A 110 12.89 20.25 -5.28
C CYS A 110 13.87 19.09 -5.48
N TYR A 111 13.38 17.87 -5.27
CA TYR A 111 14.13 16.65 -5.52
C TYR A 111 13.37 15.79 -6.53
N ILE A 112 14.11 15.19 -7.45
CA ILE A 112 13.55 14.30 -8.46
C ILE A 112 14.29 12.98 -8.46
N ASN A 113 13.59 11.93 -8.86
CA ASN A 113 14.19 10.63 -9.06
C ASN A 113 14.65 10.50 -10.51
N ILE A 114 15.93 10.17 -10.72
CA ILE A 114 16.48 9.86 -12.03
C ILE A 114 17.09 8.45 -12.01
N MET A 115 16.75 7.69 -13.04
CA MET A 115 17.34 6.39 -13.32
C MET A 115 18.36 6.51 -14.46
N ASN A 116 19.57 6.01 -14.22
CA ASN A 116 20.55 5.71 -15.25
C ASN A 116 20.51 4.20 -15.54
N PRO A 117 19.77 3.74 -16.57
CA PRO A 117 19.75 2.34 -16.97
C PRO A 117 21.02 1.89 -17.72
N SER A 118 21.88 2.83 -18.13
CA SER A 118 23.04 2.54 -18.97
C SER A 118 24.17 1.86 -18.19
N ASN A 119 25.17 1.35 -18.93
CA ASN A 119 26.37 0.72 -18.37
C ASN A 119 27.53 1.71 -18.13
N THR A 120 27.30 3.01 -18.36
CA THR A 120 28.29 4.08 -18.18
C THR A 120 27.77 5.11 -17.18
N ASN A 121 28.70 5.84 -16.55
CA ASN A 121 28.32 6.96 -15.71
C ASN A 121 27.90 8.12 -16.60
N ILE A 122 26.81 8.80 -16.25
CA ILE A 122 26.34 9.99 -16.97
C ILE A 122 26.74 11.22 -16.15
N TYR A 123 27.37 12.19 -16.82
CA TYR A 123 27.81 13.44 -16.20
C TYR A 123 26.90 14.56 -16.63
N ILE A 124 26.12 15.11 -15.70
CA ILE A 124 25.19 16.18 -15.98
C ILE A 124 25.72 17.47 -15.38
N LYS A 125 25.90 18.48 -16.23
CA LYS A 125 26.39 19.79 -15.81
C LYS A 125 25.32 20.58 -15.07
N ASP A 126 25.77 21.46 -14.18
CA ASP A 126 24.93 22.46 -13.53
C ASP A 126 24.02 23.19 -14.55
N LYS A 127 22.78 23.47 -14.13
CA LYS A 127 21.73 24.13 -14.94
C LYS A 127 21.32 23.40 -16.21
N THR A 128 21.65 22.12 -16.37
CA THR A 128 21.10 21.31 -17.46
C THR A 128 19.59 21.14 -17.28
N LYS A 129 18.82 21.42 -18.33
CA LYS A 129 17.38 21.12 -18.38
C LYS A 129 17.19 19.61 -18.45
N ILE A 130 16.63 19.04 -17.40
CA ILE A 130 16.55 17.58 -17.23
C ILE A 130 15.10 17.06 -17.26
N ALA A 131 14.14 17.91 -16.93
CA ALA A 131 12.73 17.55 -16.91
C ALA A 131 11.86 18.78 -17.22
N LYS A 132 10.58 18.52 -17.47
CA LYS A 132 9.52 19.54 -17.52
C LYS A 132 8.71 19.48 -16.23
N ALA A 133 8.28 20.65 -15.75
CA ALA A 133 7.41 20.78 -14.60
C ALA A 133 6.15 21.50 -15.03
N THR A 134 5.00 20.84 -14.91
CA THR A 134 3.74 21.45 -15.30
C THR A 134 2.86 21.68 -14.07
N PRO A 135 2.35 22.90 -13.87
CA PRO A 135 1.44 23.22 -12.78
C PRO A 135 0.22 22.30 -12.75
N VAL A 136 -0.21 21.90 -11.55
CA VAL A 136 -1.37 21.03 -11.37
C VAL A 136 -2.56 21.82 -10.83
N ALA A 137 -3.76 21.53 -11.35
CA ALA A 137 -5.00 22.03 -10.82
C ALA A 137 -5.55 21.05 -9.78
N TYR A 138 -5.99 21.53 -8.61
CA TYR A 138 -6.68 20.71 -7.57
C TYR A 138 -5.98 19.38 -7.22
N PRO A 139 -4.69 19.38 -6.86
CA PRO A 139 -3.92 18.18 -6.56
C PRO A 139 -4.53 17.33 -5.44
N GLU A 140 -5.14 17.96 -4.44
CA GLU A 140 -5.82 17.33 -3.31
C GLU A 140 -7.04 16.48 -3.71
N ILE A 141 -7.66 16.76 -4.86
CA ILE A 141 -8.81 16.01 -5.37
C ILE A 141 -8.37 14.84 -6.25
N GLN A 142 -7.19 14.95 -6.88
CA GLN A 142 -6.73 14.02 -7.94
C GLN A 142 -5.73 12.99 -7.45
N VAL A 143 -4.91 13.37 -6.47
CA VAL A 143 -4.00 12.46 -5.80
C VAL A 143 -4.49 12.37 -4.37
N LEU A 144 -5.49 11.50 -4.14
CA LEU A 144 -5.86 11.09 -2.79
C LEU A 144 -4.59 10.49 -2.16
N PRO A 145 -3.93 11.17 -1.21
CA PRO A 145 -2.86 10.55 -0.48
C PRO A 145 -3.51 9.39 0.28
N VAL A 146 -2.96 8.19 0.18
CA VAL A 146 -3.46 7.01 0.91
C VAL A 146 -3.47 7.22 2.44
N HIS A 147 -2.91 8.32 2.95
CA HIS A 147 -3.03 8.72 4.36
C HIS A 147 -2.96 10.24 4.50
N GLN A 148 -4.11 10.88 4.72
CA GLN A 148 -4.18 12.12 5.49
C GLN A 148 -5.29 11.94 6.53
N GLN A 149 -4.97 11.31 7.66
CA GLN A 149 -5.65 11.67 8.89
C GLN A 149 -5.12 13.06 9.29
N PRO A 150 -5.97 14.10 9.37
CA PRO A 150 -5.56 15.34 10.00
C PRO A 150 -5.17 15.03 11.46
N PRO A 151 -4.06 15.58 11.96
CA PRO A 151 -3.80 15.56 13.39
C PRO A 151 -4.88 16.42 14.04
N ASP A 152 -5.63 15.79 14.94
CA ASP A 152 -6.56 16.43 15.88
C ASP A 152 -7.54 17.41 15.23
N HIS A 153 -8.72 16.93 14.87
CA HIS A 153 -10.01 17.53 15.26
C HIS A 153 -11.13 16.78 14.53
N ILE A 154 -12.14 16.44 15.33
CA ILE A 154 -13.33 15.67 14.98
C ILE A 154 -14.05 16.35 13.82
N VAL A 155 -13.84 15.88 12.59
CA VAL A 155 -14.76 16.07 11.48
C VAL A 155 -14.99 14.70 10.89
N TYR A 156 -16.14 14.12 11.22
CA TYR A 156 -16.63 12.88 10.64
C TYR A 156 -16.99 13.17 9.17
N ASN A 157 -15.99 13.11 8.29
CA ASN A 157 -16.19 13.32 6.86
C ASN A 157 -16.52 11.96 6.24
N PRO A 158 -17.76 11.70 5.79
CA PRO A 158 -18.16 10.41 5.23
C PRO A 158 -17.42 10.05 3.93
N ALA A 159 -16.69 11.01 3.33
CA ALA A 159 -15.79 10.78 2.20
C ALA A 159 -14.49 10.04 2.58
N ASN A 160 -14.13 9.97 3.87
CA ASN A 160 -12.94 9.27 4.37
C ASN A 160 -13.26 7.96 5.12
N ALA A 161 -14.52 7.53 5.11
CA ALA A 161 -14.89 6.26 5.72
C ALA A 161 -14.40 5.12 4.83
N VAL A 162 -13.35 4.42 5.27
CA VAL A 162 -12.93 3.17 4.63
C VAL A 162 -14.14 2.21 4.67
N PRO A 163 -14.62 1.69 3.53
CA PRO A 163 -15.71 0.73 3.53
C PRO A 163 -15.36 -0.47 4.43
N PRO A 164 -16.30 -1.05 5.19
CA PRO A 164 -16.02 -2.15 6.12
C PRO A 164 -15.41 -3.38 5.41
N GLU A 165 -15.64 -3.55 4.12
CA GLU A 165 -15.00 -4.57 3.28
C GLU A 165 -13.55 -4.24 2.89
N ALA A 166 -13.17 -2.96 2.88
CA ALA A 166 -11.84 -2.45 2.52
C ALA A 166 -10.98 -2.15 3.75
N ASP A 167 -11.55 -2.20 4.95
CA ASP A 167 -10.83 -2.09 6.23
C ASP A 167 -10.17 -3.44 6.59
N TRP A 168 -9.17 -3.81 5.79
CA TRP A 168 -8.36 -5.00 6.04
C TRP A 168 -7.42 -4.79 7.25
N GLU A 169 -7.11 -3.54 7.61
CA GLU A 169 -6.30 -3.19 8.78
C GLU A 169 -6.99 -3.56 10.09
N ALA A 170 -8.32 -3.42 10.18
CA ALA A 170 -9.09 -3.93 11.32
C ALA A 170 -8.98 -5.45 11.52
N ARG A 171 -8.49 -6.19 10.53
CA ARG A 171 -8.26 -7.64 10.60
C ARG A 171 -6.81 -8.01 10.85
N LEU A 172 -5.90 -7.03 10.90
CA LEU A 172 -4.51 -7.29 11.24
C LEU A 172 -4.37 -7.63 12.73
N PRO A 173 -3.44 -8.52 13.08
CA PRO A 173 -3.08 -8.72 14.48
C PRO A 173 -2.54 -7.41 15.06
N HIS A 174 -2.96 -7.09 16.29
CA HIS A 174 -2.49 -5.91 17.01
C HIS A 174 -0.97 -5.97 17.24
N PHE A 175 -0.33 -4.80 17.24
CA PHE A 175 1.07 -4.71 17.62
C PHE A 175 1.27 -5.10 19.10
N PRO A 176 2.44 -5.66 19.44
CA PRO A 176 2.80 -5.94 20.83
C PRO A 176 2.68 -4.70 21.72
N VAL A 177 2.00 -4.83 22.85
CA VAL A 177 1.80 -3.79 23.86
C VAL A 177 2.79 -3.97 25.00
N TYR A 178 3.54 -2.91 25.31
CA TYR A 178 4.51 -2.91 26.42
C TYR A 178 4.34 -1.67 27.32
N PRO A 179 4.19 -1.83 28.66
CA PRO A 179 4.10 -3.09 29.40
C PRO A 179 2.75 -3.81 29.21
N PRO A 180 2.69 -5.15 29.35
CA PRO A 180 1.44 -5.89 29.18
C PRO A 180 0.36 -5.45 30.20
N PRO A 181 -0.93 -5.47 29.82
CA PRO A 181 -2.02 -5.09 30.71
C PRO A 181 -2.07 -5.96 31.97
N LYS A 182 -2.27 -5.35 33.14
CA LYS A 182 -2.27 -6.06 34.43
C LYS A 182 -3.36 -7.13 34.57
N ASN A 183 -4.48 -6.99 33.85
CA ASN A 183 -5.65 -7.87 33.94
C ASN A 183 -5.98 -8.52 32.59
N PHE A 184 -4.97 -8.89 31.81
CA PHE A 184 -5.17 -9.57 30.54
C PHE A 184 -5.78 -10.97 30.75
N ASP A 185 -6.94 -11.24 30.12
CA ASP A 185 -7.58 -12.56 30.12
C ASP A 185 -7.74 -13.05 28.67
N ILE A 186 -6.95 -14.05 28.31
CA ILE A 186 -6.97 -14.61 26.96
C ILE A 186 -8.32 -15.22 26.58
N ALA A 187 -9.08 -15.71 27.57
CA ALA A 187 -10.38 -16.29 27.31
C ALA A 187 -11.42 -15.25 26.88
N ALA A 188 -11.15 -13.95 27.10
CA ALA A 188 -11.99 -12.85 26.64
C ALA A 188 -11.70 -12.43 25.18
N GLU A 189 -10.52 -12.77 24.64
CA GLU A 189 -10.18 -12.48 23.25
C GLU A 189 -10.80 -13.48 22.26
N ILE A 190 -11.19 -14.66 22.75
CA ILE A 190 -11.75 -15.72 21.91
C ILE A 190 -13.27 -15.57 21.85
N ASP A 191 -13.77 -15.23 20.66
CA ASP A 191 -15.21 -15.24 20.41
C ASP A 191 -15.73 -16.68 20.22
N LEU A 192 -16.59 -17.11 21.15
CA LEU A 192 -17.26 -18.42 21.13
C LEU A 192 -18.73 -18.34 20.68
N SER A 193 -19.19 -17.16 20.21
CA SER A 193 -20.58 -16.94 19.81
C SER A 193 -21.05 -17.89 18.70
N ALA A 194 -20.18 -18.15 17.72
CA ALA A 194 -20.44 -19.04 16.58
C ALA A 194 -20.12 -20.53 16.85
N SER A 195 -19.70 -20.90 18.06
CA SER A 195 -19.32 -22.29 18.36
C SER A 195 -20.55 -23.19 18.58
N ALA A 196 -20.44 -24.46 18.20
CA ALA A 196 -21.47 -25.48 18.44
C ALA A 196 -21.56 -25.95 19.92
N LEU A 197 -20.71 -25.43 20.81
CA LEU A 197 -20.69 -25.79 22.23
C LEU A 197 -21.87 -25.17 23.00
N ASN A 198 -22.37 -25.88 24.00
CA ASN A 198 -23.31 -25.30 24.97
C ASN A 198 -22.59 -24.39 25.99
N GLU A 199 -23.33 -23.63 26.80
CA GLU A 199 -22.73 -22.66 27.73
C GLU A 199 -21.83 -23.30 28.80
N GLU A 200 -22.16 -24.50 29.28
CA GLU A 200 -21.33 -25.23 30.24
C GLU A 200 -19.99 -25.64 29.62
N GLN A 201 -20.01 -26.15 28.39
CA GLN A 201 -18.83 -26.51 27.61
C GLN A 201 -17.98 -25.29 27.25
N LYS A 202 -18.61 -24.16 26.89
CA LYS A 202 -17.89 -22.89 26.68
C LYS A 202 -17.19 -22.46 27.97
N GLN A 203 -17.84 -22.62 29.13
CA GLN A 203 -17.22 -22.29 30.41
C GLN A 203 -16.06 -23.21 30.74
N GLN A 204 -16.18 -24.51 30.50
CA GLN A 204 -15.07 -25.47 30.64
C GLN A 204 -13.90 -25.11 29.72
N LEU A 205 -14.15 -24.74 28.46
CA LEU A 205 -13.12 -24.31 27.53
C LEU A 205 -12.41 -23.05 28.02
N ARG A 206 -13.15 -22.05 28.51
CA ARG A 206 -12.55 -20.83 29.10
C ARG A 206 -11.64 -21.15 30.30
N ILE A 207 -12.01 -22.11 31.13
CA ILE A 207 -11.18 -22.57 32.26
C ILE A 207 -9.87 -23.19 31.74
N ILE A 208 -9.94 -24.04 30.72
CA ILE A 208 -8.75 -24.67 30.11
C ILE A 208 -7.83 -23.60 29.49
N LEU A 209 -8.39 -22.63 28.77
CA LEU A 209 -7.63 -21.53 28.17
C LEU A 209 -6.90 -20.69 29.21
N ARG A 210 -7.58 -20.36 30.33
CA ARG A 210 -6.98 -19.65 31.47
C ARG A 210 -5.90 -20.46 32.18
N TYR A 211 -6.05 -21.78 32.24
CA TYR A 211 -5.06 -22.65 32.85
C TYR A 211 -3.79 -22.81 32.00
N HIS A 212 -3.93 -22.70 30.67
CA HIS A 212 -2.83 -22.84 29.70
C HIS A 212 -2.51 -21.54 28.97
N THR A 213 -2.56 -20.39 29.65
CA THR A 213 -2.28 -19.06 29.04
C THR A 213 -0.93 -19.00 28.35
N ASP A 214 0.10 -19.61 28.93
CA ASP A 214 1.46 -19.67 28.38
C ASP A 214 1.55 -20.35 27.01
N ALA A 215 0.55 -21.15 26.63
CA ALA A 215 0.54 -21.88 25.35
C ALA A 215 0.14 -21.01 24.17
N PHE A 216 -0.33 -19.79 24.41
CA PHE A 216 -0.85 -18.87 23.40
C PHE A 216 -0.05 -17.57 23.36
N VAL A 217 -0.27 -16.78 22.30
CA VAL A 217 0.40 -15.50 22.11
C VAL A 217 -0.21 -14.46 23.06
N GLY A 218 0.64 -13.83 23.86
CA GLY A 218 0.25 -12.76 24.78
C GLY A 218 0.18 -11.39 24.10
N PRO A 219 -0.34 -10.36 24.81
CA PRO A 219 -0.38 -8.99 24.31
C PRO A 219 1.02 -8.39 24.12
N ASP A 220 2.04 -9.02 24.70
CA ASP A 220 3.46 -8.70 24.54
C ASP A 220 4.06 -9.25 23.23
N GLY A 221 3.28 -9.97 22.42
CA GLY A 221 3.70 -10.51 21.12
C GLY A 221 4.64 -11.71 21.19
N HIS A 222 4.91 -12.27 22.37
CA HIS A 222 5.71 -13.48 22.48
C HIS A 222 4.90 -14.70 22.08
N LEU A 223 5.50 -15.57 21.26
CA LEU A 223 4.87 -16.82 20.85
C LEU A 223 4.65 -17.74 22.05
N GLY A 224 3.44 -18.27 22.18
CA GLY A 224 3.09 -19.23 23.22
C GLY A 224 3.88 -20.54 23.11
N HIS A 225 4.13 -21.17 24.26
CA HIS A 225 4.85 -22.41 24.40
C HIS A 225 3.93 -23.53 24.89
N TYR A 226 3.50 -24.41 23.98
CA TYR A 226 2.81 -25.63 24.37
C TYR A 226 3.75 -26.57 25.13
N LYS A 227 3.40 -26.91 26.37
CA LYS A 227 4.18 -27.78 27.27
C LYS A 227 3.55 -29.16 27.48
N GLY A 228 2.46 -29.47 26.78
CA GLY A 228 1.76 -30.76 26.92
C GLY A 228 2.44 -31.88 26.12
N ASP A 229 2.03 -33.11 26.39
CA ASP A 229 2.50 -34.29 25.66
C ASP A 229 1.91 -34.30 24.24
N ILE A 230 2.75 -34.05 23.24
CA ILE A 230 2.36 -34.17 21.83
C ILE A 230 2.20 -35.65 21.50
N ARG A 231 0.97 -36.09 21.21
CA ARG A 231 0.70 -37.41 20.61
C ARG A 231 0.26 -37.21 19.16
N HIS A 232 1.13 -37.52 18.21
CA HIS A 232 0.74 -37.67 16.81
C HIS A 232 0.03 -39.03 16.66
N ARG A 233 -1.25 -39.03 16.27
CA ARG A 233 -1.96 -40.25 15.87
C ARG A 233 -1.91 -40.35 14.35
N ILE A 234 -1.25 -41.38 13.84
CA ILE A 234 -1.32 -41.76 12.43
C ILE A 234 -2.36 -42.88 12.35
N ASP A 235 -3.52 -42.58 11.79
CA ASP A 235 -4.52 -43.60 11.49
C ASP A 235 -4.08 -44.33 10.22
N LEU A 236 -3.66 -45.59 10.37
CA LEU A 236 -3.40 -46.46 9.23
C LEU A 236 -4.75 -46.95 8.70
N ILE A 237 -5.01 -46.68 7.42
CA ILE A 237 -6.18 -47.17 6.70
C ILE A 237 -5.81 -48.54 6.11
N ASP A 238 -6.66 -49.55 6.28
CA ASP A 238 -6.44 -50.85 5.63
C ASP A 238 -6.41 -50.67 4.09
N ASN A 239 -5.43 -51.30 3.44
CA ASN A 239 -5.10 -51.16 2.01
C ASN A 239 -4.51 -49.81 1.55
N ALA A 240 -3.90 -49.02 2.44
CA ALA A 240 -3.07 -47.90 1.99
C ALA A 240 -1.89 -48.42 1.11
N PRO A 241 -1.66 -47.87 -0.10
CA PRO A 241 -0.53 -48.26 -0.94
C PRO A 241 0.78 -47.98 -0.21
N ASP A 242 1.69 -48.95 -0.24
CA ASP A 242 2.94 -49.02 0.52
C ASP A 242 3.75 -47.70 0.45
N ILE A 243 3.60 -46.83 1.45
CA ILE A 243 4.30 -45.54 1.50
C ILE A 243 5.71 -45.81 2.01
N ARG A 244 6.66 -45.87 1.08
CA ARG A 244 8.09 -45.91 1.42
C ARG A 244 8.45 -44.68 2.26
N TYR A 245 8.87 -44.95 3.49
CA TYR A 245 9.30 -44.00 4.54
C TYR A 245 9.99 -42.74 4.00
N ILE A 246 9.39 -41.57 4.25
CA ILE A 246 10.11 -40.29 4.27
C ILE A 246 10.55 -40.07 5.71
N ALA A 247 11.83 -40.25 6.00
CA ALA A 247 12.41 -39.93 7.29
C ALA A 247 12.54 -38.40 7.44
N TYR A 248 11.81 -37.81 8.39
CA TYR A 248 12.05 -36.43 8.81
C TYR A 248 13.28 -36.39 9.73
N PRO A 249 14.33 -35.59 9.42
CA PRO A 249 15.51 -35.52 10.28
C PRO A 249 15.18 -34.74 11.56
N TRP A 250 15.05 -35.46 12.68
CA TRP A 250 14.90 -34.89 14.00
C TRP A 250 16.28 -34.47 14.55
N LYS A 251 16.49 -33.17 14.81
CA LYS A 251 17.71 -32.67 15.48
C LYS A 251 17.56 -32.82 16.99
N ASN A 252 18.42 -33.64 17.58
CA ASN A 252 18.56 -33.92 19.00
C ASN A 252 18.52 -32.66 19.89
N ALA A 253 17.50 -32.54 20.74
CA ALA A 253 17.57 -31.72 21.94
C ALA A 253 18.40 -32.46 23.02
N LYS A 254 19.44 -31.80 23.51
CA LYS A 254 20.41 -32.32 24.50
C LYS A 254 19.69 -32.86 25.74
N LYS A 255 19.96 -34.12 26.11
CA LYS A 255 19.74 -34.61 27.48
C LYS A 255 20.71 -33.88 28.42
N SER A 256 20.21 -32.93 29.22
CA SER A 256 20.91 -32.53 30.44
C SER A 256 20.73 -33.64 31.48
N ARG A 257 21.72 -34.54 31.50
CA ARG A 257 21.96 -35.42 32.64
C ARG A 257 22.70 -34.58 33.67
N ASN A 258 22.07 -34.26 34.80
CA ASN A 258 22.80 -33.87 36.00
C ASN A 258 22.14 -34.51 37.23
N ARG A 259 23.04 -34.83 38.15
CA ARG A 259 23.01 -35.80 39.26
C ARG A 259 21.83 -35.68 40.20
#